data_AF-A0A960TXF3-F1
#
_entry.id   AF-A0A960TXF3-F1
#
_cell.length_a   1.000
_cell.length_b   1.000
_cell.length_c   1.000
_cell.angle_alpha   90.00
_cell.angle_beta   90.00
_cell.angle_gamma   90.00
#
_symmetry.space_group_name_H-M   'P 1'
#
loop_
_entity.id
_entity.type
_entity.pdbx_description
1 polymer ?
#
loop_
_entity_poly.entity_id
_entity_poly.type
_entity_poly.pdbx_seq_one_letter_code
_entity_poly.pdbx_strand_id
1 'polypeptide(L)' 'LVEFLKTNGKRKVLFGSNAPMIPHGKALADLPSLALPDEVRDAFLFGNAKRVFKLGDAA' A
#
# COMPACT_ATOMS: atom_id res chain seq x y z
N LEU A 1 -5.11 12.67 -0.65
CA LEU A 1 -5.02 11.19 -0.67
C LEU A 1 -4.39 10.63 0.60
N VAL A 2 -3.22 11.12 1.04
CA VAL A 2 -2.52 10.62 2.24
C VAL A 2 -3.39 10.66 3.51
N GLU A 3 -4.11 11.75 3.75
CA GLU A 3 -5.03 11.84 4.90
C GLU A 3 -6.21 10.85 4.83
N PHE A 4 -6.71 10.58 3.62
CA PHE A 4 -7.71 9.53 3.43
C PHE A 4 -7.11 8.15 3.73
N LEU A 5 -5.90 7.87 3.23
CA LEU A 5 -5.16 6.64 3.52
C LEU A 5 -4.95 6.44 5.04
N LYS A 6 -4.66 7.51 5.80
CA LYS A 6 -4.48 7.47 7.26
C LYS A 6 -5.78 7.25 8.04
N THR A 7 -6.93 7.57 7.46
CA THR A 7 -8.23 7.52 8.15
C THR A 7 -9.15 6.46 7.51
N ASN A 8 -10.24 6.90 6.87
CA ASN A 8 -11.30 6.03 6.33
C ASN A 8 -10.86 5.17 5.14
N GLY A 9 -9.72 5.51 4.53
CA GLY A 9 -9.12 4.84 3.39
C GLY A 9 -8.12 3.75 3.73
N LYS A 10 -7.76 3.53 5.00
CA LYS A 10 -6.73 2.56 5.42
C LYS A 10 -6.89 1.16 4.78
N ARG A 11 -8.12 0.70 4.58
CA ARG A 11 -8.44 -0.62 3.98
C ARG A 11 -8.84 -0.59 2.50
N LYS A 12 -8.81 0.59 1.88
CA LYS A 12 -9.36 0.86 0.54
C LYS A 12 -8.31 1.29 -0.49
N VAL A 13 -7.04 1.37 -0.08
CA VAL A 13 -5.95 1.84 -0.93
C VAL A 13 -4.88 0.75 -1.02
N LEU A 14 -4.43 0.47 -2.24
CA LEU A 14 -3.36 -0.49 -2.54
C LEU A 14 -2.15 0.25 -3.10
N PHE A 15 -0.95 -0.15 -2.69
CA PHE A 15 0.28 0.30 -3.35
C PHE A 15 0.36 -0.26 -4.77
N GLY A 16 0.79 0.57 -5.72
CA GLY A 16 1.06 0.19 -7.09
C GLY A 16 2.17 1.06 -7.66
N SER A 17 3.21 0.43 -8.21
CA SER A 17 4.36 1.18 -8.74
C SER A 17 4.14 1.77 -10.12
N ASN A 18 3.19 1.27 -10.92
CA ASN A 18 3.07 1.60 -12.34
C ASN A 18 4.31 1.18 -13.17
N ALA A 19 4.91 0.04 -12.84
CA ALA A 19 5.99 -0.55 -13.64
C ALA A 19 5.46 -0.98 -15.02
N PRO A 20 6.25 -0.83 -16.11
CA PRO A 20 7.66 -0.42 -16.14
C PRO A 20 7.90 1.11 -16.16
N MET A 21 6.85 1.94 -16.22
CA MET A 21 7.00 3.40 -16.32
C MET A 21 7.69 4.03 -15.10
N ILE A 22 7.46 3.47 -13.91
CA ILE A 22 8.13 3.89 -12.67
C ILE A 22 8.72 2.64 -12.00
N PRO A 23 10.06 2.57 -11.83
CA PRO A 23 10.71 1.46 -11.14
C PRO A 23 10.27 1.34 -9.68
N HIS A 24 10.22 0.12 -9.15
CA HIS A 24 9.75 -0.15 -7.78
C HIS A 24 10.51 0.66 -6.72
N GLY A 25 11.84 0.73 -6.81
CA GLY A 25 12.65 1.51 -5.87
C GLY A 25 12.33 3.01 -5.89
N LYS A 26 12.04 3.56 -7.08
CA LYS A 26 11.64 4.97 -7.22
C LYS A 26 10.25 5.22 -6.62
N ALA A 27 9.30 4.32 -6.84
CA ALA A 27 7.95 4.43 -6.27
C ALA A 27 7.93 4.32 -4.73
N LEU A 28 8.93 3.68 -4.13
CA LEU A 28 9.05 3.50 -2.68
C LEU A 28 9.93 4.55 -2.00
N ALA A 29 10.74 5.31 -2.75
CA ALA A 29 11.73 6.23 -2.21
C ALA A 29 11.14 7.22 -1.20
N ASP A 30 9.99 7.80 -1.52
CA ASP A 30 9.35 8.83 -0.70
C ASP A 30 8.33 8.26 0.30
N LEU A 31 8.20 6.93 0.42
CA LEU A 31 7.27 6.31 1.38
C LEU A 31 7.46 6.81 2.82
N PRO A 32 8.69 6.99 3.35
CA PRO A 32 8.88 7.51 4.71
C PRO A 32 8.29 8.92 4.91
N SER A 33 8.30 9.77 3.87
CA SER A 33 7.78 11.15 3.94
C SER A 33 6.27 11.21 4.18
N LEU A 34 5.55 10.12 3.91
CA LEU A 34 4.10 10.04 4.11
C LEU A 34 3.72 9.94 5.61
N ALA A 35 4.69 9.63 6.47
CA ALA A 35 4.52 9.50 7.93
C ALA A 35 3.29 8.63 8.29
N LEU A 36 3.19 7.46 7.66
CA LEU A 36 2.12 6.51 7.91
C LEU A 36 2.39 5.74 9.21
N PRO A 37 1.39 5.56 10.09
CA PRO A 37 1.48 4.57 11.15
C PRO A 37 1.81 3.18 10.59
N ASP A 38 2.58 2.36 11.31
CA ASP A 38 3.04 1.06 10.81
C ASP A 38 1.89 0.18 10.29
N GLU A 39 0.78 0.13 11.03
CA GLU A 39 -0.42 -0.61 10.64
C GLU A 39 -1.07 -0.10 9.34
N VAL A 40 -0.95 1.19 9.02
CA VAL A 40 -1.47 1.78 7.77
C VAL A 40 -0.50 1.47 6.64
N ARG A 41 0.81 1.59 6.89
CA ARG A 41 1.86 1.26 5.92
C ARG A 41 1.77 -0.20 5.49
N ASP A 42 1.62 -1.12 6.43
CA ASP A 42 1.55 -2.55 6.15
C ASP A 42 0.28 -2.91 5.37
N ALA A 43 -0.86 -2.32 5.76
CA ALA A 43 -2.11 -2.46 5.02
C ALA A 43 -1.97 -1.94 3.57
N PHE A 44 -1.36 -0.77 3.38
CA PHE A 44 -1.15 -0.16 2.07
C PHE A 44 -0.21 -0.97 1.18
N LEU A 45 0.94 -1.41 1.71
CA LEU A 45 1.99 -2.08 0.93
C LEU A 45 1.62 -3.50 0.53
N PHE A 46 0.93 -4.25 1.39
CA PHE A 46 0.63 -5.66 1.10
C PHE A 46 -0.69 -6.17 1.72
N GLY A 47 -1.06 -5.73 2.92
CA GLY A 47 -2.17 -6.33 3.67
C GLY A 47 -3.52 -6.23 2.95
N ASN A 48 -3.81 -5.07 2.36
CA ASN A 48 -5.03 -4.87 1.59
C ASN A 48 -5.04 -5.70 0.31
N ALA A 49 -3.90 -5.85 -0.38
CA ALA A 49 -3.79 -6.66 -1.58
C ALA A 49 -4.02 -8.13 -1.25
N LYS A 50 -3.40 -8.64 -0.17
CA LYS A 50 -3.64 -10.01 0.32
C LYS A 50 -5.13 -10.27 0.55
N ARG A 51 -5.82 -9.38 1.26
CA ARG A 51 -7.26 -9.51 1.54
C ARG A 51 -8.14 -9.46 0.29
N VAL A 52 -7.88 -8.51 -0.61
CA VAL A 52 -8.71 -8.30 -1.81
C VAL A 52 -8.52 -9.43 -2.83
N PHE A 53 -7.29 -9.88 -3.02
CA PHE A 53 -6.95 -10.93 -3.98
C PHE A 53 -6.88 -12.33 -3.36
N LYS A 54 -7.22 -12.48 -2.07
CA LYS A 54 -7.17 -13.75 -1.32
C LYS A 54 -5.81 -14.45 -1.40
N LEU A 55 -4.72 -13.67 -1.30
CA LEU A 55 -3.36 -14.19 -1.41
C LEU A 55 -2.93 -14.83 -0.10
N GLY A 56 -2.65 -16.13 -0.14
CA GLY A 56 -2.27 -16.92 1.04
C GLY A 56 -3.40 -17.79 1.58
N ASP A 57 -4.62 -17.66 1.03
CA ASP A 57 -5.66 -18.67 1.22
C ASP A 57 -5.31 -19.85 0.28
N ALA A 58 -4.76 -20.93 0.85
CA ALA A 58 -4.63 -22.17 0.12
C ALA A 58 -6.04 -22.71 -0.19
N ALA A 59 -6.23 -23.23 -1.41
CA ALA A 59 -7.40 -24.02 -1.76
C ALA A 59 -7.43 -25.34 -0.99
#